data_AF-A0A3N6SI82-F1
#
_entry.id   AF-A0A3N6SI82-F1
#
_cell.length_a   1.000
_cell.length_b   1.000
_cell.length_c   1.000
_cell.angle_alpha   90.00
_cell.angle_beta   90.00
_cell.angle_gamma   90.00
#
_symmetry.space_group_name_H-M   'P 1'
#
loop_
_entity.id
_entity.type
_entity.pdbx_description
1 polymer ?
#
loop_
_entity_poly.entity_id
_entity_poly.type
_entity_poly.pdbx_seq_one_letter_code
_entity_poly.pdbx_strand_id
1 'polypeptide(L)'
;MRIRYTLLTATLLVSQLAQAKTTDLSEEHLRAILDSTTPASTDTQFVALDSAIQQSLIAALQGDADKLTRDQLKDAEQSDKLADNKWLKASGYDFAKKEKQQASISLLSAFPLLPKTTIDASLKTVEQVNLNASQGLRSQALIDAEGQDHLFFLADALGPKLGQAFIRAYNNGELGKAAALIKASEVGTGTAKKHFNNPRPFLIPGNTIHFVPDTAIVKDNAPYKATEGSYPSGHTNTAYTDALLLGEMLPERFVPLVDRAARYGYSRMVLGVHYPIDLMGSRMVAQRNVAGYLNDAKYHALFDEARQQLRAALEKACGTSLAECAKPQGAGDPYTAPQMKAFYRYTMTYHLPQEKVKASPVVVPEGAEVLLEGPLPHLSAVQRRQLMVSTALPGGYPLSGNTPEQNFWQRLDLSAAVSAAHHGG
;
A
#
# COMPACT_ATOMS: atom_id res chain seq x y z
N MET A 1 38.73 -61.91 -1.28
CA MET A 1 39.76 -60.88 -1.48
C MET A 1 39.16 -59.78 -2.36
N ARG A 2 38.97 -58.58 -1.79
CA ARG A 2 38.56 -57.29 -2.39
C ARG A 2 37.21 -57.22 -3.13
N ILE A 3 36.15 -56.91 -2.36
CA ILE A 3 34.91 -56.31 -2.84
C ILE A 3 35.18 -54.82 -3.11
N ARG A 4 34.93 -54.36 -4.34
CA ARG A 4 35.05 -52.95 -4.73
C ARG A 4 33.74 -52.23 -4.41
N TYR A 5 33.77 -51.30 -3.46
CA TYR A 5 32.70 -50.34 -3.23
C TYR A 5 32.86 -49.19 -4.23
N THR A 6 31.88 -49.02 -5.11
CA THR A 6 31.76 -47.85 -5.99
C THR A 6 31.20 -46.71 -5.14
N LEU A 7 32.01 -45.69 -4.85
CA LEU A 7 31.55 -44.44 -4.25
C LEU A 7 30.67 -43.70 -5.26
N LEU A 8 29.36 -43.64 -5.01
CA LEU A 8 28.49 -42.62 -5.59
C LEU A 8 28.83 -41.29 -4.91
N THR A 9 29.55 -40.42 -5.60
CA THR A 9 29.66 -39.00 -5.24
C THR A 9 28.33 -38.31 -5.56
N ALA A 10 27.51 -38.08 -4.53
CA ALA A 10 26.41 -37.14 -4.59
C ALA A 10 26.99 -35.71 -4.62
N THR A 11 27.08 -35.11 -5.80
CA THR A 11 27.32 -33.68 -5.94
C THR A 11 26.10 -32.91 -5.44
N LEU A 12 26.19 -32.41 -4.20
CA LEU A 12 25.34 -31.31 -3.74
C LEU A 12 25.58 -30.11 -4.66
N LEU A 13 24.63 -29.83 -5.53
CA LEU A 13 24.47 -28.51 -6.16
C LEU A 13 24.08 -27.53 -5.06
N VAL A 14 25.09 -26.99 -4.36
CA VAL A 14 24.94 -25.77 -3.59
C VAL A 14 24.70 -24.68 -4.61
N SER A 15 23.43 -24.30 -4.81
CA SER A 15 23.07 -23.11 -5.55
C SER A 15 23.78 -21.92 -4.90
N GLN A 16 24.75 -21.35 -5.61
CA GLN A 16 25.29 -20.05 -5.28
C GLN A 16 24.16 -19.04 -5.51
N LEU A 17 23.35 -18.81 -4.47
CA LEU A 17 22.57 -17.59 -4.35
C LEU A 17 23.59 -16.45 -4.28
N ALA A 18 24.01 -15.97 -5.44
CA ALA A 18 24.66 -14.69 -5.55
C ALA A 18 23.71 -13.68 -4.90
N GLN A 19 24.07 -13.22 -3.70
CA GLN A 19 23.54 -11.97 -3.16
C GLN A 19 23.96 -10.89 -4.15
N ALA A 20 23.12 -10.64 -5.15
CA ALA A 20 23.23 -9.42 -5.94
C ALA A 20 23.22 -8.29 -4.91
N LYS A 21 24.34 -7.57 -4.79
CA LYS A 21 24.36 -6.26 -4.14
C LYS A 21 23.21 -5.50 -4.77
N THR A 22 22.18 -5.20 -3.99
CA THR A 22 21.11 -4.31 -4.41
C THR A 22 21.82 -3.02 -4.84
N THR A 23 21.86 -2.74 -6.14
CA THR A 23 22.28 -1.43 -6.63
C THR A 23 21.35 -0.43 -5.98
N ASP A 24 21.87 0.34 -5.03
CA ASP A 24 21.10 1.36 -4.33
C ASP A 24 20.47 2.27 -5.39
N LEU A 25 19.14 2.37 -5.35
CA LEU A 25 18.39 3.24 -6.22
C LEU A 25 18.78 4.69 -5.87
N SER A 26 19.48 5.38 -6.77
CA SER A 26 19.86 6.78 -6.52
C SER A 26 18.60 7.65 -6.37
N GLU A 27 18.71 8.76 -5.64
CA GLU A 27 17.60 9.69 -5.44
C GLU A 27 17.01 10.19 -6.77
N GLU A 28 17.86 10.40 -7.77
CA GLU A 28 17.44 10.82 -9.11
C GLU A 28 16.61 9.74 -9.82
N HIS A 29 17.07 8.49 -9.81
CA HIS A 29 16.30 7.38 -10.40
C HIS A 29 15.00 7.14 -9.65
N LEU A 30 15.02 7.20 -8.32
CA LEU A 30 13.81 7.10 -7.49
C LEU A 30 12.81 8.19 -7.86
N ARG A 31 13.25 9.44 -7.98
CA ARG A 31 12.39 10.57 -8.39
C ARG A 31 11.84 10.36 -9.80
N ALA A 32 12.65 9.91 -10.76
CA ALA A 32 12.19 9.65 -12.12
C ALA A 32 11.10 8.55 -12.18
N ILE A 33 11.25 7.48 -11.39
CA ILE A 33 10.22 6.44 -11.24
C ILE A 33 8.94 7.07 -10.71
N LEU A 34 9.04 7.83 -9.62
CA LEU A 34 7.87 8.41 -8.97
C LEU A 34 7.19 9.47 -9.83
N ASP A 35 7.93 10.33 -10.52
CA ASP A 35 7.36 11.38 -11.38
C ASP A 35 6.54 10.76 -12.53
N SER A 36 6.93 9.57 -13.02
CA SER A 36 6.15 8.83 -14.01
C SER A 36 4.75 8.42 -13.53
N THR A 37 4.53 8.40 -12.21
CA THR A 37 3.23 8.09 -11.57
C THR A 37 2.51 9.35 -11.04
N THR A 38 2.76 10.53 -11.61
CA THR A 38 2.16 11.81 -11.17
C THR A 38 1.79 12.69 -12.38
N PRO A 39 1.18 13.88 -12.18
CA PRO A 39 1.01 14.86 -13.26
C PRO A 39 2.30 15.25 -14.01
N ALA A 40 3.49 14.95 -13.48
CA ALA A 40 4.77 15.21 -14.14
C ALA A 40 5.17 14.11 -15.15
N SER A 41 4.36 13.06 -15.33
CA SER A 41 4.62 12.00 -16.31
C SER A 41 4.72 12.57 -17.72
N THR A 42 5.60 12.00 -18.54
CA THR A 42 5.72 12.36 -19.96
C THR A 42 4.70 11.65 -20.84
N ASP A 43 3.96 10.68 -20.30
CA ASP A 43 2.93 9.94 -21.02
C ASP A 43 1.56 10.63 -20.91
N THR A 44 0.99 11.04 -22.04
CA THR A 44 -0.26 11.79 -22.07
C THR A 44 -1.49 10.97 -21.70
N GLN A 45 -1.46 9.63 -21.88
CA GLN A 45 -2.56 8.76 -21.46
C GLN A 45 -2.61 8.66 -19.93
N PHE A 46 -1.44 8.54 -19.30
CA PHE A 46 -1.34 8.57 -17.84
C PHE A 46 -1.80 9.92 -17.28
N VAL A 47 -1.29 11.04 -17.81
CA VAL A 47 -1.68 12.38 -17.34
C VAL A 47 -3.18 12.63 -17.49
N ALA A 48 -3.81 12.14 -18.56
CA ALA A 48 -5.26 12.23 -18.74
C ALA A 48 -6.04 11.40 -17.70
N LEU A 49 -5.56 10.19 -17.37
CA LEU A 49 -6.12 9.37 -16.29
C LEU A 49 -5.99 10.07 -14.93
N ASP A 50 -4.81 10.55 -14.59
CA ASP A 50 -4.54 11.23 -13.32
C ASP A 50 -5.40 12.49 -13.17
N SER A 51 -5.56 13.27 -14.23
CA SER A 51 -6.48 14.43 -14.22
C SER A 51 -7.94 14.01 -13.99
N ALA A 52 -8.39 12.89 -14.57
CA ALA A 52 -9.75 12.38 -14.36
C ALA A 52 -9.96 11.89 -12.90
N ILE A 53 -8.93 11.30 -12.29
CA ILE A 53 -8.91 10.92 -10.87
C ILE A 53 -9.09 12.17 -10.00
N GLN A 54 -8.25 13.18 -10.21
CA GLN A 54 -8.31 14.44 -9.46
C GLN A 54 -9.67 15.13 -9.60
N GLN A 55 -10.20 15.22 -10.83
CA GLN A 55 -11.50 15.85 -11.08
C GLN A 55 -12.65 15.08 -10.41
N SER A 56 -12.62 13.74 -10.44
CA SER A 56 -13.64 12.94 -9.78
C SER A 56 -13.60 13.07 -8.26
N LEU A 57 -12.39 13.15 -7.68
CA LEU A 57 -12.22 13.44 -6.27
C LEU A 57 -12.76 14.82 -5.90
N ILE A 58 -12.39 15.88 -6.65
CA ILE A 58 -12.88 17.23 -6.41
C ILE A 58 -14.41 17.27 -6.48
N ALA A 59 -15.01 16.63 -7.50
CA ALA A 59 -16.46 16.55 -7.64
C ALA A 59 -17.12 15.82 -6.45
N ALA A 60 -16.53 14.73 -5.98
CA ALA A 60 -17.04 13.99 -4.82
C ALA A 60 -16.95 14.81 -3.52
N LEU A 61 -15.84 15.53 -3.30
CA LEU A 61 -15.64 16.40 -2.14
C LEU A 61 -16.53 17.65 -2.19
N GLN A 62 -16.79 18.17 -3.38
CA GLN A 62 -17.65 19.35 -3.59
C GLN A 62 -19.13 19.02 -3.32
N GLY A 63 -19.56 17.81 -3.66
CA GLY A 63 -20.97 17.42 -3.56
C GLY A 63 -21.87 18.36 -4.38
N ASP A 64 -22.94 18.84 -3.76
CA ASP A 64 -23.91 19.76 -4.38
C ASP A 64 -23.53 21.24 -4.26
N ALA A 65 -22.39 21.56 -3.64
CA ALA A 65 -21.97 22.94 -3.49
C ALA A 65 -21.48 23.56 -4.81
N ASP A 66 -21.57 24.88 -4.94
CA ASP A 66 -21.11 25.60 -6.15
C ASP A 66 -19.58 25.51 -6.34
N LYS A 67 -18.83 25.45 -5.25
CA LYS A 67 -17.36 25.37 -5.24
C LYS A 67 -16.88 24.65 -3.98
N LEU A 68 -15.84 23.83 -4.14
CA LEU A 68 -15.11 23.25 -3.02
C LEU A 68 -14.33 24.31 -2.22
N THR A 69 -14.52 24.30 -0.90
CA THR A 69 -13.82 25.16 0.07
C THR A 69 -13.07 24.34 1.11
N ARG A 70 -12.11 24.98 1.80
CA ARG A 70 -11.30 24.33 2.84
C ARG A 70 -12.12 23.82 4.02
N ASP A 71 -13.19 24.52 4.39
CA ASP A 71 -14.03 24.10 5.51
C ASP A 71 -14.85 22.87 5.14
N GLN A 72 -15.31 22.76 3.89
CA GLN A 72 -15.98 21.55 3.42
C GLN A 72 -15.09 20.31 3.45
N LEU A 73 -13.77 20.44 3.19
CA LEU A 73 -12.87 19.28 3.28
C LEU A 73 -12.86 18.62 4.66
N LYS A 74 -13.08 19.39 5.73
CA LYS A 74 -13.05 18.85 7.10
C LYS A 74 -14.26 17.98 7.42
N ASP A 75 -15.37 18.25 6.73
CA ASP A 75 -16.68 17.65 6.97
C ASP A 75 -17.15 16.77 5.80
N ALA A 76 -16.32 16.62 4.76
CA ALA A 76 -16.66 15.87 3.56
C ALA A 76 -16.70 14.36 3.87
N GLU A 77 -17.89 13.81 3.98
CA GLU A 77 -18.11 12.37 4.09
C GLU A 77 -18.33 11.73 2.70
N GLN A 78 -17.96 10.46 2.58
CA GLN A 78 -18.26 9.68 1.39
C GLN A 78 -19.78 9.53 1.23
N SER A 79 -20.32 9.99 0.10
CA SER A 79 -21.77 9.93 -0.15
C SER A 79 -22.31 8.50 -0.25
N ASP A 80 -23.58 8.31 0.14
CA ASP A 80 -24.35 7.07 -0.02
C ASP A 80 -24.42 6.58 -1.49
N LYS A 81 -24.12 7.46 -2.45
CA LYS A 81 -24.01 7.10 -3.87
C LYS A 81 -22.79 6.22 -4.13
N LEU A 82 -21.67 6.51 -3.47
CA LEU A 82 -20.39 5.84 -3.74
C LEU A 82 -20.20 4.57 -2.91
N ALA A 83 -20.83 4.47 -1.75
CA ALA A 83 -20.76 3.31 -0.87
C ALA A 83 -22.14 2.85 -0.37
N ASP A 84 -22.42 1.56 -0.51
CA ASP A 84 -23.66 0.92 -0.05
C ASP A 84 -23.56 0.57 1.45
N ASN A 85 -23.53 1.59 2.29
CA ASN A 85 -23.49 1.46 3.75
C ASN A 85 -24.74 0.77 4.31
N LYS A 86 -25.86 0.80 3.57
CA LYS A 86 -27.10 0.13 3.96
C LYS A 86 -26.97 -1.38 3.82
N TRP A 87 -26.44 -1.87 2.69
CA TRP A 87 -26.12 -3.29 2.50
C TRP A 87 -25.15 -3.77 3.58
N LEU A 88 -24.06 -3.01 3.82
CA LEU A 88 -23.08 -3.43 4.81
C LEU A 88 -23.67 -3.46 6.23
N LYS A 89 -24.45 -2.45 6.63
CA LYS A 89 -25.13 -2.43 7.94
C LYS A 89 -26.12 -3.58 8.07
N ALA A 90 -26.84 -3.92 7.01
CA ALA A 90 -27.79 -5.04 7.00
C ALA A 90 -27.12 -6.40 7.19
N SER A 91 -25.84 -6.55 6.82
CA SER A 91 -25.09 -7.80 7.07
C SER A 91 -24.90 -8.12 8.55
N GLY A 92 -24.92 -7.10 9.43
CA GLY A 92 -24.63 -7.25 10.85
C GLY A 92 -23.19 -7.71 11.16
N TYR A 93 -22.26 -7.60 10.20
CA TYR A 93 -20.87 -8.01 10.41
C TYR A 93 -20.16 -7.10 11.43
N ASP A 94 -19.56 -7.72 12.45
CA ASP A 94 -18.74 -7.02 13.43
C ASP A 94 -17.27 -7.06 12.99
N PHE A 95 -16.71 -5.88 12.74
CA PHE A 95 -15.31 -5.72 12.33
C PHE A 95 -14.30 -5.89 13.47
N ALA A 96 -14.75 -6.09 14.73
CA ALA A 96 -13.89 -6.29 15.89
C ALA A 96 -12.79 -5.22 16.01
N LYS A 97 -13.17 -3.94 15.81
CA LYS A 97 -12.22 -2.83 15.66
C LYS A 97 -11.34 -2.65 16.89
N LYS A 98 -11.89 -2.82 18.09
CA LYS A 98 -11.15 -2.63 19.36
C LYS A 98 -10.07 -3.69 19.53
N GLU A 99 -10.41 -4.95 19.27
CA GLU A 99 -9.51 -6.09 19.33
C GLU A 99 -8.38 -5.95 18.31
N LYS A 100 -8.72 -5.58 17.06
CA LYS A 100 -7.72 -5.35 16.01
C LYS A 100 -6.83 -4.15 16.31
N GLN A 101 -7.34 -3.08 16.91
CA GLN A 101 -6.54 -1.94 17.39
C GLN A 101 -5.53 -2.37 18.47
N GLN A 102 -5.96 -3.15 19.46
CA GLN A 102 -5.07 -3.64 20.52
C GLN A 102 -3.99 -4.57 19.98
N ALA A 103 -4.35 -5.45 19.03
CA ALA A 103 -3.38 -6.30 18.38
C ALA A 103 -2.41 -5.51 17.48
N SER A 104 -2.86 -4.41 16.87
CA SER A 104 -1.98 -3.49 16.13
C SER A 104 -0.96 -2.83 17.04
N ILE A 105 -1.34 -2.41 18.26
CA ILE A 105 -0.38 -1.91 19.27
C ILE A 105 0.65 -2.98 19.63
N SER A 106 0.20 -4.22 19.85
CA SER A 106 1.08 -5.33 20.20
C SER A 106 2.08 -5.63 19.09
N LEU A 107 1.63 -5.67 17.82
CA LEU A 107 2.48 -5.82 16.65
C LEU A 107 3.53 -4.70 16.57
N LEU A 108 3.13 -3.46 16.84
CA LEU A 108 4.02 -2.29 16.71
C LEU A 108 4.88 -2.00 17.95
N SER A 109 4.86 -2.86 18.97
CA SER A 109 5.58 -2.66 20.24
C SER A 109 7.12 -2.60 20.13
N ALA A 110 7.70 -2.91 18.96
CA ALA A 110 9.12 -2.72 18.68
C ALA A 110 9.51 -1.25 18.45
N PHE A 111 8.56 -0.37 18.11
CA PHE A 111 8.81 1.04 17.84
C PHE A 111 9.55 1.81 18.96
N PRO A 112 9.08 1.79 20.23
CA PRO A 112 9.76 2.52 21.30
C PRO A 112 11.16 1.98 21.63
N LEU A 113 11.53 0.80 21.11
CA LEU A 113 12.84 0.18 21.31
C LEU A 113 13.84 0.54 20.21
N LEU A 114 13.43 1.29 19.17
CA LEU A 114 14.31 1.64 18.07
C LEU A 114 15.44 2.57 18.55
N PRO A 115 16.70 2.33 18.10
CA PRO A 115 17.81 3.23 18.42
C PRO A 115 17.53 4.67 17.96
N LYS A 116 18.02 5.65 18.72
CA LYS A 116 17.93 7.06 18.33
C LYS A 116 18.48 7.32 16.93
N THR A 117 19.57 6.65 16.55
CA THR A 117 20.17 6.74 15.22
C THR A 117 19.22 6.32 14.11
N THR A 118 18.32 5.36 14.36
CA THR A 118 17.30 4.93 13.41
C THR A 118 16.20 5.97 13.27
N ILE A 119 15.76 6.56 14.40
CA ILE A 119 14.77 7.65 14.38
C ILE A 119 15.33 8.90 13.69
N ASP A 120 16.59 9.28 13.97
CA ASP A 120 17.27 10.40 13.34
C ASP A 120 17.46 10.17 11.84
N ALA A 121 17.86 8.96 11.43
CA ALA A 121 17.94 8.59 10.00
C ALA A 121 16.55 8.70 9.34
N SER A 122 15.50 8.27 10.03
CA SER A 122 14.13 8.37 9.54
C SER A 122 13.65 9.81 9.40
N LEU A 123 14.04 10.72 10.31
CA LEU A 123 13.78 12.16 10.18
C LEU A 123 14.51 12.74 8.96
N LYS A 124 15.80 12.42 8.81
CA LYS A 124 16.60 12.90 7.67
C LYS A 124 16.02 12.46 6.32
N THR A 125 15.51 11.23 6.22
CA THR A 125 14.86 10.75 5.00
C THR A 125 13.62 11.58 4.66
N VAL A 126 12.72 11.86 5.62
CA VAL A 126 11.52 12.67 5.33
C VAL A 126 11.89 14.12 4.98
N GLU A 127 12.89 14.70 5.62
CA GLU A 127 13.42 16.03 5.28
C GLU A 127 13.91 16.07 3.83
N GLN A 128 14.74 15.10 3.43
CA GLN A 128 15.27 15.00 2.06
C GLN A 128 14.14 14.82 1.04
N VAL A 129 13.18 13.94 1.30
CA VAL A 129 12.03 13.70 0.41
C VAL A 129 11.17 14.98 0.28
N ASN A 130 10.85 15.65 1.39
CA ASN A 130 10.04 16.87 1.37
C ASN A 130 10.74 18.02 0.64
N LEU A 131 12.05 18.21 0.82
CA LEU A 131 12.81 19.28 0.17
C LEU A 131 12.99 19.03 -1.33
N ASN A 132 13.30 17.78 -1.72
CA ASN A 132 13.65 17.43 -3.10
C ASN A 132 12.45 17.01 -3.97
N ALA A 133 11.23 17.01 -3.42
CA ALA A 133 10.02 16.65 -4.16
C ALA A 133 9.73 17.64 -5.30
N SER A 134 9.51 17.08 -6.50
CA SER A 134 9.04 17.78 -7.69
C SER A 134 7.65 18.38 -7.48
N GLN A 135 7.23 19.27 -8.39
CA GLN A 135 5.86 19.80 -8.37
C GLN A 135 4.82 18.69 -8.59
N GLY A 136 5.11 17.71 -9.47
CA GLY A 136 4.22 16.56 -9.70
C GLY A 136 4.02 15.72 -8.44
N LEU A 137 5.11 15.42 -7.72
CA LEU A 137 5.08 14.74 -6.43
C LEU A 137 4.23 15.50 -5.39
N ARG A 138 4.41 16.83 -5.29
CA ARG A 138 3.65 17.67 -4.35
C ARG A 138 2.16 17.68 -4.68
N SER A 139 1.81 17.89 -5.95
CA SER A 139 0.41 17.84 -6.42
C SER A 139 -0.23 16.49 -6.14
N GLN A 140 0.45 15.39 -6.50
CA GLN A 140 -0.05 14.04 -6.22
C GLN A 140 -0.23 13.81 -4.72
N ALA A 141 0.69 14.30 -3.90
CA ALA A 141 0.63 14.07 -2.47
C ALA A 141 -0.58 14.76 -1.80
N LEU A 142 -0.98 15.93 -2.31
CA LEU A 142 -2.22 16.61 -1.92
C LEU A 142 -3.45 15.82 -2.36
N ILE A 143 -3.48 15.35 -3.62
CA ILE A 143 -4.60 14.53 -4.15
C ILE A 143 -4.78 13.27 -3.32
N ASP A 144 -3.68 12.57 -3.03
CA ASP A 144 -3.67 11.40 -2.16
C ASP A 144 -4.25 11.76 -0.78
N ALA A 145 -3.76 12.83 -0.16
CA ALA A 145 -4.15 13.26 1.18
C ALA A 145 -5.65 13.52 1.32
N GLU A 146 -6.20 14.37 0.45
CA GLU A 146 -7.63 14.72 0.49
C GLU A 146 -8.51 13.60 -0.06
N GLY A 147 -7.92 12.62 -0.75
CA GLY A 147 -8.60 11.45 -1.28
C GLY A 147 -8.75 10.28 -0.31
N GLN A 148 -8.29 10.41 0.95
CA GLN A 148 -8.23 9.29 1.90
C GLN A 148 -9.57 8.54 2.02
N ASP A 149 -10.71 9.22 1.99
CA ASP A 149 -12.04 8.62 2.19
C ASP A 149 -12.68 8.07 0.91
N HIS A 150 -11.96 8.06 -0.21
CA HIS A 150 -12.44 7.59 -1.51
C HIS A 150 -11.49 6.55 -2.13
N LEU A 151 -11.98 5.78 -3.12
CA LEU A 151 -11.15 4.81 -3.84
C LEU A 151 -10.50 5.35 -5.12
N PHE A 152 -10.71 6.63 -5.47
CA PHE A 152 -10.19 7.22 -6.72
C PHE A 152 -8.67 7.11 -6.84
N PHE A 153 -7.94 7.21 -5.73
CA PHE A 153 -6.47 7.16 -5.72
C PHE A 153 -5.90 5.81 -6.20
N LEU A 154 -6.70 4.74 -6.27
CA LEU A 154 -6.27 3.43 -6.75
C LEU A 154 -6.39 3.26 -8.27
N ALA A 155 -7.12 4.16 -8.95
CA ALA A 155 -7.46 3.98 -10.36
C ALA A 155 -6.24 4.07 -11.29
N ASP A 156 -5.18 4.78 -10.91
CA ASP A 156 -3.95 4.91 -11.68
C ASP A 156 -3.19 3.58 -11.78
N ALA A 157 -3.21 2.78 -10.72
CA ALA A 157 -2.61 1.46 -10.64
C ALA A 157 -3.34 0.39 -11.48
N LEU A 158 -4.57 0.67 -11.91
CA LEU A 158 -5.33 -0.21 -12.80
C LEU A 158 -4.92 -0.05 -14.27
N GLY A 159 -4.10 0.95 -14.59
CA GLY A 159 -3.72 1.36 -15.94
C GLY A 159 -4.83 2.19 -16.63
N PRO A 160 -4.52 2.91 -17.73
CA PRO A 160 -5.46 3.86 -18.35
C PRO A 160 -6.85 3.30 -18.71
N LYS A 161 -6.94 2.09 -19.26
CA LYS A 161 -8.20 1.52 -19.74
C LYS A 161 -9.10 1.09 -18.59
N LEU A 162 -8.61 0.20 -17.71
CA LEU A 162 -9.36 -0.27 -16.56
C LEU A 162 -9.56 0.83 -15.52
N GLY A 163 -8.57 1.71 -15.30
CA GLY A 163 -8.68 2.87 -14.43
C GLY A 163 -9.80 3.83 -14.83
N GLN A 164 -9.91 4.15 -16.14
CA GLN A 164 -11.03 4.95 -16.63
C GLN A 164 -12.38 4.23 -16.48
N ALA A 165 -12.42 2.91 -16.68
CA ALA A 165 -13.63 2.12 -16.42
C ALA A 165 -14.02 2.14 -14.94
N PHE A 166 -13.04 2.03 -14.04
CA PHE A 166 -13.21 2.12 -12.60
C PHE A 166 -13.77 3.46 -12.17
N ILE A 167 -13.19 4.57 -12.64
CA ILE A 167 -13.68 5.92 -12.33
C ILE A 167 -15.14 6.09 -12.78
N ARG A 168 -15.48 5.66 -13.99
CA ARG A 168 -16.87 5.73 -14.50
C ARG A 168 -17.83 4.91 -13.64
N ALA A 169 -17.52 3.64 -13.39
CA ALA A 169 -18.36 2.75 -12.60
C ALA A 169 -18.52 3.26 -11.15
N TYR A 170 -17.43 3.76 -10.56
CA TYR A 170 -17.45 4.29 -9.20
C TYR A 170 -18.28 5.58 -9.10
N ASN A 171 -18.09 6.54 -10.02
CA ASN A 171 -18.89 7.76 -10.09
C ASN A 171 -20.39 7.49 -10.30
N ASN A 172 -20.74 6.36 -10.92
CA ASN A 172 -22.12 5.91 -11.13
C ASN A 172 -22.70 5.13 -9.93
N GLY A 173 -21.91 4.90 -8.87
CA GLY A 173 -22.32 4.10 -7.71
C GLY A 173 -22.39 2.59 -7.97
N GLU A 174 -21.83 2.11 -9.08
CA GLU A 174 -21.92 0.70 -9.49
C GLU A 174 -20.98 -0.20 -8.67
N LEU A 175 -20.09 0.38 -7.85
CA LEU A 175 -19.10 -0.32 -7.01
C LEU A 175 -19.42 -0.25 -5.51
N GLY A 176 -20.66 0.11 -5.16
CA GLY A 176 -21.05 0.50 -3.80
C GLY A 176 -20.74 -0.51 -2.70
N LYS A 177 -20.88 -1.82 -2.95
CA LYS A 177 -20.59 -2.86 -1.94
C LYS A 177 -19.09 -2.99 -1.70
N ALA A 178 -18.29 -2.97 -2.76
CA ALA A 178 -16.83 -3.01 -2.65
C ALA A 178 -16.31 -1.76 -1.92
N ALA A 179 -16.81 -0.57 -2.28
CA ALA A 179 -16.46 0.66 -1.58
C ALA A 179 -16.82 0.61 -0.09
N ALA A 180 -18.07 0.27 0.24
CA ALA A 180 -18.51 0.17 1.64
C ALA A 180 -17.67 -0.85 2.44
N LEU A 181 -17.48 -2.06 1.91
CA LEU A 181 -16.72 -3.11 2.60
C LEU A 181 -15.25 -2.73 2.79
N ILE A 182 -14.59 -2.21 1.74
CA ILE A 182 -13.19 -1.81 1.79
C ILE A 182 -12.98 -0.72 2.84
N LYS A 183 -13.74 0.38 2.77
CA LYS A 183 -13.59 1.50 3.71
C LYS A 183 -13.92 1.09 5.14
N ALA A 184 -14.97 0.28 5.32
CA ALA A 184 -15.31 -0.26 6.63
C ALA A 184 -14.28 -1.26 7.18
N SER A 185 -13.39 -1.82 6.35
CA SER A 185 -12.34 -2.74 6.81
C SER A 185 -11.16 -2.03 7.45
N GLU A 186 -10.97 -0.74 7.20
CA GLU A 186 -9.89 0.07 7.77
C GLU A 186 -9.91 0.10 9.31
N VAL A 187 -8.88 -0.43 9.94
CA VAL A 187 -8.74 -0.37 11.40
C VAL A 187 -8.04 0.94 11.75
N GLY A 188 -8.81 1.89 12.32
CA GLY A 188 -8.30 3.22 12.64
C GLY A 188 -7.09 3.19 13.59
N THR A 189 -6.11 4.05 13.34
CA THR A 189 -4.82 4.06 14.05
C THR A 189 -4.77 4.99 15.26
N GLY A 190 -5.85 5.72 15.55
CA GLY A 190 -5.91 6.71 16.64
C GLY A 190 -5.55 6.16 18.02
N THR A 191 -5.97 4.94 18.35
CA THR A 191 -5.61 4.27 19.62
C THR A 191 -4.10 4.01 19.71
N ALA A 192 -3.47 3.55 18.62
CA ALA A 192 -2.02 3.36 18.57
C ALA A 192 -1.26 4.68 18.62
N LYS A 193 -1.75 5.72 17.93
CA LYS A 193 -1.15 7.08 17.98
C LYS A 193 -1.14 7.65 19.40
N LYS A 194 -2.24 7.48 20.15
CA LYS A 194 -2.30 7.88 21.57
C LYS A 194 -1.35 7.06 22.43
N HIS A 195 -1.23 5.76 22.16
CA HIS A 195 -0.35 4.85 22.90
C HIS A 195 1.14 5.19 22.71
N PHE A 196 1.59 5.37 21.46
CA PHE A 196 3.00 5.63 21.15
C PHE A 196 3.39 7.12 21.27
N ASN A 197 2.42 8.02 21.16
CA ASN A 197 2.58 9.47 21.33
C ASN A 197 3.79 10.07 20.58
N ASN A 198 4.03 9.61 19.35
CA ASN A 198 5.15 10.07 18.54
C ASN A 198 4.84 11.44 17.91
N PRO A 199 5.68 12.48 18.10
CA PRO A 199 5.50 13.77 17.43
C PRO A 199 5.66 13.66 15.91
N ARG A 200 5.04 14.56 15.16
CA ARG A 200 5.21 14.67 13.70
C ARG A 200 6.60 15.18 13.33
N PRO A 201 7.14 14.83 12.15
CA PRO A 201 8.45 15.33 11.70
C PRO A 201 8.57 16.86 11.74
N PHE A 202 7.57 17.60 11.24
CA PHE A 202 7.56 19.07 11.24
C PHE A 202 7.47 19.71 12.64
N LEU A 203 7.19 18.92 13.69
CA LEU A 203 7.18 19.37 15.08
C LEU A 203 8.53 19.18 15.77
N ILE A 204 9.49 18.50 15.15
CA ILE A 204 10.81 18.26 15.75
C ILE A 204 11.62 19.56 15.70
N PRO A 205 12.17 20.04 16.83
CA PRO A 205 13.00 21.24 16.83
C PRO A 205 14.20 21.11 15.88
N GLY A 206 14.42 22.13 15.05
CA GLY A 206 15.54 22.17 14.11
C GLY A 206 15.37 21.37 12.82
N ASN A 207 14.16 20.85 12.56
CA ASN A 207 13.88 20.20 11.28
C ASN A 207 13.93 21.17 10.08
N THR A 208 14.07 20.63 8.87
CA THR A 208 14.10 21.41 7.62
C THR A 208 12.85 21.24 6.74
N ILE A 209 11.72 20.80 7.29
CA ILE A 209 10.51 20.49 6.52
C ILE A 209 9.76 21.77 6.13
N HIS A 210 9.35 21.83 4.87
CA HIS A 210 8.50 22.88 4.33
C HIS A 210 7.07 22.38 4.15
N PHE A 211 6.11 23.14 4.66
CA PHE A 211 4.69 22.85 4.42
C PHE A 211 4.37 22.97 2.92
N VAL A 212 3.61 22.01 2.40
CA VAL A 212 3.18 22.00 1.01
C VAL A 212 1.87 22.79 0.89
N PRO A 213 1.82 23.90 0.12
CA PRO A 213 0.59 24.64 -0.12
C PRO A 213 -0.35 23.82 -1.01
N ASP A 214 -1.64 23.83 -0.72
CA ASP A 214 -2.63 23.14 -1.55
C ASP A 214 -2.83 23.88 -2.87
N THR A 215 -2.22 23.33 -3.92
CA THR A 215 -2.36 23.77 -5.32
C THR A 215 -3.17 22.79 -6.17
N ALA A 216 -3.71 21.72 -5.57
CA ALA A 216 -4.29 20.60 -6.31
C ALA A 216 -5.80 20.45 -6.08
N ILE A 217 -6.27 20.58 -4.85
CA ILE A 217 -7.66 20.26 -4.49
C ILE A 217 -8.47 21.54 -4.32
N VAL A 218 -8.26 22.31 -3.24
CA VAL A 218 -8.96 23.59 -3.04
C VAL A 218 -8.30 24.72 -3.83
N LYS A 219 -6.98 24.63 -4.04
CA LYS A 219 -6.16 25.62 -4.75
C LYS A 219 -6.18 27.01 -4.08
N ASP A 220 -6.24 27.04 -2.75
CA ASP A 220 -6.20 28.26 -1.93
C ASP A 220 -4.78 28.60 -1.43
N ASN A 221 -3.77 27.77 -1.77
CA ASN A 221 -2.39 27.86 -1.28
C ASN A 221 -2.25 27.73 0.25
N ALA A 222 -3.28 27.29 0.97
CA ALA A 222 -3.16 27.00 2.39
C ALA A 222 -2.23 25.80 2.59
N PRO A 223 -1.30 25.86 3.57
CA PRO A 223 -0.41 24.74 3.85
C PRO A 223 -1.21 23.53 4.34
N TYR A 224 -0.89 22.34 3.83
CA TYR A 224 -1.42 21.08 4.36
C TYR A 224 -1.02 20.90 5.84
N LYS A 225 -1.98 20.50 6.69
CA LYS A 225 -1.78 20.33 8.13
C LYS A 225 -2.24 18.95 8.59
N ALA A 226 -1.58 18.42 9.62
CA ALA A 226 -1.98 17.20 10.31
C ALA A 226 -1.88 17.40 11.83
N THR A 227 -2.82 16.87 12.61
CA THR A 227 -2.98 17.23 14.04
C THR A 227 -2.69 16.09 15.01
N GLU A 228 -2.98 14.83 14.65
CA GLU A 228 -2.71 13.68 15.52
C GLU A 228 -1.22 13.28 15.54
N GLY A 229 -0.82 12.39 16.47
CA GLY A 229 0.52 11.78 16.49
C GLY A 229 0.90 11.09 15.18
N SER A 230 2.19 10.86 14.95
CA SER A 230 2.69 10.34 13.66
C SER A 230 2.62 8.81 13.56
N TYR A 231 2.92 8.06 14.62
CA TYR A 231 3.08 6.61 14.53
C TYR A 231 1.86 5.79 14.99
N PRO A 232 1.37 4.82 14.19
CA PRO A 232 1.66 4.60 12.77
C PRO A 232 0.84 5.57 11.89
N SER A 233 1.13 5.63 10.58
CA SER A 233 0.41 6.50 9.64
C SER A 233 -0.99 6.00 9.29
N GLY A 234 -2.05 6.73 9.67
CA GLY A 234 -3.44 6.37 9.33
C GLY A 234 -3.70 6.32 7.82
N HIS A 235 -3.29 7.37 7.11
CA HIS A 235 -3.36 7.46 5.65
C HIS A 235 -2.66 6.31 4.92
N THR A 236 -1.49 5.88 5.40
CA THR A 236 -0.79 4.73 4.81
C THR A 236 -1.50 3.42 5.13
N ASN A 237 -2.10 3.30 6.33
CA ASN A 237 -2.90 2.14 6.69
C ASN A 237 -4.16 2.03 5.80
N THR A 238 -4.84 3.14 5.51
CA THR A 238 -5.93 3.22 4.53
C THR A 238 -5.44 2.77 3.16
N ALA A 239 -4.36 3.36 2.64
CA ALA A 239 -3.86 3.03 1.30
C ALA A 239 -3.51 1.55 1.13
N TYR A 240 -2.84 0.93 2.11
CA TYR A 240 -2.55 -0.51 2.06
C TYR A 240 -3.79 -1.38 2.24
N THR A 241 -4.72 -1.01 3.12
CA THR A 241 -5.96 -1.78 3.32
C THR A 241 -6.79 -1.78 2.03
N ASP A 242 -6.99 -0.61 1.44
CA ASP A 242 -7.81 -0.43 0.24
C ASP A 242 -7.18 -1.11 -0.97
N ALA A 243 -5.87 -0.95 -1.16
CA ALA A 243 -5.15 -1.59 -2.26
C ALA A 243 -5.10 -3.12 -2.15
N LEU A 244 -4.90 -3.67 -0.95
CA LEU A 244 -4.86 -5.12 -0.76
C LEU A 244 -6.23 -5.73 -1.05
N LEU A 245 -7.31 -5.18 -0.48
CA LEU A 245 -8.65 -5.70 -0.71
C LEU A 245 -9.08 -5.53 -2.17
N LEU A 246 -8.81 -4.37 -2.79
CA LEU A 246 -9.10 -4.20 -4.22
C LEU A 246 -8.25 -5.14 -5.08
N GLY A 247 -7.00 -5.40 -4.70
CA GLY A 247 -6.10 -6.33 -5.37
C GLY A 247 -6.59 -7.78 -5.30
N GLU A 248 -7.14 -8.21 -4.17
CA GLU A 248 -7.77 -9.54 -4.05
C GLU A 248 -9.06 -9.63 -4.91
N MET A 249 -9.79 -8.53 -5.07
CA MET A 249 -10.96 -8.49 -5.96
C MET A 249 -10.58 -8.42 -7.46
N LEU A 250 -9.45 -7.78 -7.79
CA LEU A 250 -8.89 -7.58 -9.13
C LEU A 250 -7.45 -8.13 -9.21
N PRO A 251 -7.25 -9.45 -9.09
CA PRO A 251 -5.91 -10.05 -9.06
C PRO A 251 -5.09 -9.76 -10.31
N GLU A 252 -5.74 -9.44 -11.44
CA GLU A 252 -5.10 -8.99 -12.67
C GLU A 252 -4.20 -7.74 -12.48
N ARG A 253 -4.44 -6.96 -11.40
CA ARG A 253 -3.69 -5.74 -11.05
C ARG A 253 -3.15 -5.76 -9.61
N PHE A 254 -3.02 -6.94 -8.98
CA PHE A 254 -2.60 -7.05 -7.57
C PHE A 254 -1.26 -6.34 -7.29
N VAL A 255 -0.21 -6.63 -8.07
CA VAL A 255 1.13 -6.03 -7.87
C VAL A 255 1.09 -4.51 -8.07
N PRO A 256 0.57 -3.96 -9.18
CA PRO A 256 0.37 -2.51 -9.34
C PRO A 256 -0.36 -1.84 -8.17
N LEU A 257 -1.42 -2.46 -7.63
CA LEU A 257 -2.18 -1.91 -6.51
C LEU A 257 -1.35 -1.89 -5.21
N VAL A 258 -0.61 -2.96 -4.92
CA VAL A 258 0.30 -3.01 -3.76
C VAL A 258 1.42 -1.96 -3.88
N ASP A 259 1.97 -1.78 -5.08
CA ASP A 259 2.98 -0.75 -5.37
C ASP A 259 2.39 0.66 -5.23
N ARG A 260 1.12 0.85 -5.59
CA ARG A 260 0.38 2.10 -5.41
C ARG A 260 0.17 2.49 -3.95
N ALA A 261 -0.08 1.51 -3.08
CA ALA A 261 -0.15 1.76 -1.63
C ALA A 261 1.20 2.25 -1.09
N ALA A 262 2.31 1.69 -1.57
CA ALA A 262 3.65 2.18 -1.24
C ALA A 262 3.89 3.61 -1.75
N ARG A 263 3.44 3.93 -2.99
CA ARG A 263 3.49 5.28 -3.55
C ARG A 263 2.67 6.28 -2.75
N TYR A 264 1.48 5.89 -2.28
CA TYR A 264 0.64 6.70 -1.41
C TYR A 264 1.34 6.97 -0.06
N GLY A 265 1.96 5.94 0.54
CA GLY A 265 2.79 6.10 1.73
C GLY A 265 3.91 7.12 1.51
N TYR A 266 4.59 7.06 0.35
CA TYR A 266 5.62 8.03 -0.03
C TYR A 266 5.10 9.47 -0.12
N SER A 267 3.86 9.68 -0.61
CA SER A 267 3.20 11.00 -0.60
C SER A 267 3.16 11.63 0.79
N ARG A 268 3.10 10.82 1.85
CA ARG A 268 3.07 11.32 3.24
C ARG A 268 4.41 11.90 3.68
N MET A 269 5.53 11.42 3.13
CA MET A 269 6.85 12.03 3.30
C MET A 269 7.01 13.29 2.44
N VAL A 270 6.46 13.30 1.23
CA VAL A 270 6.44 14.52 0.39
C VAL A 270 5.76 15.68 1.12
N LEU A 271 4.67 15.42 1.84
CA LEU A 271 4.01 16.41 2.69
C LEU A 271 4.74 16.70 4.02
N GLY A 272 5.79 15.95 4.36
CA GLY A 272 6.57 16.13 5.58
C GLY A 272 5.84 15.71 6.88
N VAL A 273 4.75 14.94 6.78
CA VAL A 273 3.87 14.65 7.93
C VAL A 273 4.09 13.28 8.58
N HIS A 274 4.89 12.41 7.95
CA HIS A 274 5.18 11.06 8.44
C HIS A 274 6.63 10.65 8.16
N TYR A 275 7.18 9.87 9.08
CA TYR A 275 8.48 9.23 8.94
C TYR A 275 8.37 7.93 8.13
N PRO A 276 9.43 7.49 7.44
CA PRO A 276 9.57 6.12 6.93
C PRO A 276 9.09 5.02 7.91
N ILE A 277 9.48 5.10 9.18
CA ILE A 277 9.08 4.11 10.19
C ILE A 277 7.56 4.07 10.42
N ASP A 278 6.85 5.19 10.26
CA ASP A 278 5.38 5.24 10.38
C ASP A 278 4.73 4.46 9.24
N LEU A 279 5.29 4.57 8.04
CA LEU A 279 4.79 3.94 6.83
C LEU A 279 5.01 2.42 6.87
N MET A 280 6.20 2.01 7.32
CA MET A 280 6.52 0.59 7.53
C MET A 280 5.58 -0.05 8.56
N GLY A 281 5.35 0.62 9.69
CA GLY A 281 4.41 0.14 10.71
C GLY A 281 2.98 0.00 10.19
N SER A 282 2.51 0.97 9.40
CA SER A 282 1.18 0.90 8.78
C SER A 282 1.04 -0.22 7.77
N ARG A 283 2.07 -0.49 6.95
CA ARG A 283 2.06 -1.65 6.04
C ARG A 283 1.86 -2.95 6.82
N MET A 284 2.63 -3.15 7.90
CA MET A 284 2.56 -4.35 8.74
C MET A 284 1.15 -4.54 9.30
N VAL A 285 0.56 -3.48 9.85
CA VAL A 285 -0.80 -3.51 10.43
C VAL A 285 -1.86 -3.80 9.37
N ALA A 286 -1.80 -3.13 8.22
CA ALA A 286 -2.77 -3.32 7.14
C ALA A 286 -2.73 -4.76 6.61
N GLN A 287 -1.53 -5.28 6.29
CA GLN A 287 -1.37 -6.67 5.83
C GLN A 287 -1.92 -7.69 6.84
N ARG A 288 -1.57 -7.54 8.13
CA ARG A 288 -2.10 -8.40 9.20
C ARG A 288 -3.62 -8.35 9.28
N ASN A 289 -4.20 -7.14 9.28
CA ASN A 289 -5.63 -6.97 9.48
C ASN A 289 -6.43 -7.48 8.27
N VAL A 290 -5.97 -7.24 7.04
CA VAL A 290 -6.57 -7.76 5.81
C VAL A 290 -6.53 -9.29 5.81
N ALA A 291 -5.38 -9.90 6.14
CA ALA A 291 -5.31 -11.37 6.28
C ALA A 291 -6.33 -11.87 7.31
N GLY A 292 -6.45 -11.20 8.46
CA GLY A 292 -7.43 -11.56 9.48
C GLY A 292 -8.89 -11.43 9.03
N TYR A 293 -9.23 -10.50 8.14
CA TYR A 293 -10.59 -10.40 7.58
C TYR A 293 -10.85 -11.48 6.54
N LEU A 294 -9.90 -11.73 5.63
CA LEU A 294 -10.09 -12.71 4.55
C LEU A 294 -10.18 -14.16 5.09
N ASN A 295 -9.61 -14.44 6.26
CA ASN A 295 -9.78 -15.73 6.95
C ASN A 295 -11.12 -15.87 7.71
N ASP A 296 -11.88 -14.80 7.91
CA ASP A 296 -13.19 -14.86 8.57
C ASP A 296 -14.26 -15.25 7.55
N ALA A 297 -14.88 -16.42 7.73
CA ALA A 297 -15.89 -16.94 6.84
C ALA A 297 -17.08 -15.99 6.61
N LYS A 298 -17.50 -15.22 7.62
CA LYS A 298 -18.60 -14.26 7.47
C LYS A 298 -18.18 -13.05 6.64
N TYR A 299 -16.96 -12.56 6.85
CA TYR A 299 -16.39 -11.50 6.03
C TYR A 299 -16.20 -11.97 4.59
N HIS A 300 -15.66 -13.18 4.40
CA HIS A 300 -15.38 -13.74 3.09
C HIS A 300 -16.64 -13.83 2.22
N ALA A 301 -17.80 -14.17 2.80
CA ALA A 301 -19.07 -14.15 2.09
C ALA A 301 -19.45 -12.74 1.58
N LEU A 302 -19.25 -11.69 2.39
CA LEU A 302 -19.48 -10.30 1.98
C LEU A 302 -18.45 -9.85 0.94
N PHE A 303 -17.20 -10.28 1.09
CA PHE A 303 -16.12 -10.02 0.15
C PHE A 303 -16.42 -10.60 -1.22
N ASP A 304 -16.89 -11.86 -1.29
CA ASP A 304 -17.27 -12.51 -2.55
C ASP A 304 -18.44 -11.79 -3.24
N GLU A 305 -19.46 -11.38 -2.49
CA GLU A 305 -20.60 -10.61 -3.02
C GLU A 305 -20.16 -9.25 -3.57
N ALA A 306 -19.33 -8.52 -2.81
CA ALA A 306 -18.78 -7.23 -3.22
C ALA A 306 -17.86 -7.37 -4.44
N ARG A 307 -17.01 -8.39 -4.46
CA ARG A 307 -16.12 -8.73 -5.58
C ARG A 307 -16.92 -9.03 -6.84
N GLN A 308 -18.00 -9.80 -6.73
CA GLN A 308 -18.85 -10.11 -7.88
C GLN A 308 -19.49 -8.84 -8.47
N GLN A 309 -20.04 -7.95 -7.63
CA GLN A 309 -20.60 -6.66 -8.08
C GLN A 309 -19.53 -5.83 -8.79
N LEU A 310 -18.37 -5.65 -8.15
CA LEU A 310 -17.26 -4.87 -8.70
C LEU A 310 -16.84 -5.39 -10.06
N ARG A 311 -16.57 -6.71 -10.18
CA ARG A 311 -16.07 -7.30 -11.42
C ARG A 311 -17.09 -7.18 -12.55
N ALA A 312 -18.37 -7.44 -12.28
CA ALA A 312 -19.43 -7.31 -13.29
C ALA A 312 -19.59 -5.86 -13.79
N ALA A 313 -19.55 -4.88 -12.89
CA ALA A 313 -19.61 -3.47 -13.25
C ALA A 313 -18.42 -3.04 -14.11
N LEU A 314 -17.21 -3.50 -13.77
CA LEU A 314 -16.01 -3.18 -14.53
C LEU A 314 -15.97 -3.84 -15.91
N GLU A 315 -16.41 -5.10 -16.06
CA GLU A 315 -16.53 -5.75 -17.38
C GLU A 315 -17.51 -5.00 -18.28
N LYS A 316 -18.66 -4.61 -17.73
CA LYS A 316 -19.64 -3.75 -18.42
C LYS A 316 -19.00 -2.42 -18.84
N ALA A 317 -18.30 -1.74 -17.94
CA ALA A 317 -17.67 -0.45 -18.21
C ALA A 317 -16.49 -0.53 -19.20
N CYS A 318 -15.82 -1.68 -19.26
CA CYS A 318 -14.73 -1.99 -20.19
C CYS A 318 -15.24 -2.48 -21.56
N GLY A 319 -16.44 -3.04 -21.64
CA GLY A 319 -16.98 -3.70 -22.84
C GLY A 319 -16.22 -4.97 -23.23
N THR A 320 -15.46 -5.58 -22.31
CA THR A 320 -14.66 -6.79 -22.50
C THR A 320 -14.36 -7.44 -21.15
N SER A 321 -13.74 -8.62 -21.16
CA SER A 321 -13.28 -9.30 -19.94
C SER A 321 -12.26 -8.46 -19.16
N LEU A 322 -12.19 -8.66 -17.84
CA LEU A 322 -11.18 -7.99 -17.01
C LEU A 322 -9.75 -8.34 -17.40
N ALA A 323 -9.49 -9.59 -17.77
CA ALA A 323 -8.16 -10.03 -18.23
C ALA A 323 -7.67 -9.22 -19.45
N GLU A 324 -8.58 -8.86 -20.37
CA GLU A 324 -8.25 -8.00 -21.51
C GLU A 324 -8.18 -6.52 -21.12
N CYS A 325 -9.09 -6.06 -20.25
CA CYS A 325 -9.14 -4.66 -19.84
C CYS A 325 -7.93 -4.25 -18.97
N ALA A 326 -7.40 -5.19 -18.19
CA ALA A 326 -6.28 -5.03 -17.27
C ALA A 326 -4.91 -5.27 -17.91
N LYS A 327 -4.80 -5.43 -19.24
CA LYS A 327 -3.49 -5.59 -19.86
C LYS A 327 -2.62 -4.35 -19.68
N PRO A 328 -1.30 -4.50 -19.42
CA PRO A 328 -0.36 -3.38 -19.40
C PRO A 328 -0.41 -2.54 -20.68
N GLN A 329 -0.34 -1.22 -20.55
CA GLN A 329 -0.45 -0.27 -21.67
C GLN A 329 0.87 0.46 -21.98
N GLY A 330 1.99 -0.23 -21.78
CA GLY A 330 3.32 0.31 -22.04
C GLY A 330 3.65 1.51 -21.14
N ALA A 331 4.20 2.58 -21.72
CA ALA A 331 4.62 3.77 -20.97
C ALA A 331 3.46 4.51 -20.27
N GLY A 332 2.22 4.37 -20.77
CA GLY A 332 1.02 4.93 -20.13
C GLY A 332 0.56 4.19 -18.87
N ASP A 333 1.20 3.06 -18.54
CA ASP A 333 0.91 2.26 -17.34
C ASP A 333 2.18 2.10 -16.49
N PRO A 334 2.64 3.18 -15.82
CA PRO A 334 3.92 3.20 -15.11
C PRO A 334 3.99 2.19 -13.96
N TYR A 335 2.85 1.79 -13.39
CA TYR A 335 2.79 0.79 -12.31
C TYR A 335 3.12 -0.63 -12.77
N THR A 336 3.11 -0.90 -14.08
CA THR A 336 3.57 -2.19 -14.64
C THR A 336 5.03 -2.19 -15.05
N ALA A 337 5.70 -1.04 -14.93
CA ALA A 337 7.06 -0.91 -15.41
C ALA A 337 8.06 -1.63 -14.46
N PRO A 338 9.10 -2.33 -14.98
CA PRO A 338 9.99 -3.14 -14.16
C PRO A 338 10.66 -2.40 -12.99
N GLN A 339 10.91 -1.10 -13.15
CA GLN A 339 11.52 -0.25 -12.13
C GLN A 339 10.64 -0.06 -10.87
N MET A 340 9.32 -0.31 -10.95
CA MET A 340 8.44 -0.25 -9.78
C MET A 340 8.80 -1.31 -8.74
N LYS A 341 9.35 -2.45 -9.15
CA LYS A 341 9.89 -3.45 -8.22
C LYS A 341 11.01 -2.88 -7.34
N ALA A 342 11.89 -2.06 -7.92
CA ALA A 342 12.96 -1.40 -7.17
C ALA A 342 12.40 -0.36 -6.20
N PHE A 343 11.39 0.41 -6.63
CA PHE A 343 10.68 1.35 -5.76
C PHE A 343 10.01 0.64 -4.58
N TYR A 344 9.22 -0.40 -4.83
CA TYR A 344 8.55 -1.14 -3.76
C TYR A 344 9.57 -1.69 -2.76
N ARG A 345 10.64 -2.33 -3.27
CA ARG A 345 11.72 -2.86 -2.43
C ARG A 345 12.40 -1.77 -1.59
N TYR A 346 12.59 -0.57 -2.14
CA TYR A 346 13.07 0.59 -1.40
C TYR A 346 12.11 0.95 -0.26
N THR A 347 10.80 1.07 -0.51
CA THR A 347 9.81 1.41 0.55
C THR A 347 9.66 0.36 1.65
N MET A 348 10.19 -0.84 1.43
CA MET A 348 10.18 -1.86 2.46
C MET A 348 11.05 -1.49 3.67
N THR A 349 12.10 -0.70 3.44
CA THR A 349 13.15 -0.39 4.43
C THR A 349 13.54 1.09 4.46
N TYR A 350 13.28 1.84 3.38
CA TYR A 350 13.73 3.21 3.12
C TYR A 350 15.24 3.42 3.31
N HIS A 351 16.03 2.35 3.16
CA HIS A 351 17.45 2.32 3.48
C HIS A 351 17.78 2.75 4.93
N LEU A 352 16.84 2.59 5.85
CA LEU A 352 17.11 2.81 7.26
C LEU A 352 18.16 1.82 7.78
N PRO A 353 18.94 2.21 8.82
CA PRO A 353 19.99 1.36 9.36
C PRO A 353 19.50 -0.05 9.71
N GLN A 354 20.17 -1.05 9.14
CA GLN A 354 19.94 -2.46 9.46
C GLN A 354 20.87 -2.90 10.59
N GLU A 355 20.32 -3.53 11.62
CA GLU A 355 21.09 -4.14 12.69
C GLU A 355 21.68 -5.48 12.26
N LYS A 356 22.90 -5.78 12.75
CA LYS A 356 23.51 -7.10 12.57
C LYS A 356 22.84 -8.10 13.51
N VAL A 357 21.89 -8.85 12.98
CA VAL A 357 21.19 -9.91 13.70
C VAL A 357 21.63 -11.29 13.22
N LYS A 358 21.50 -12.31 14.09
CA LYS A 358 21.63 -13.70 13.65
C LYS A 358 20.52 -13.99 12.65
N ALA A 359 20.86 -14.62 11.52
CA ALA A 359 19.87 -15.05 10.55
C ALA A 359 18.81 -15.94 11.25
N SER A 360 17.55 -15.55 11.11
CA SER A 360 16.40 -16.28 11.64
C SER A 360 15.47 -16.70 10.51
N PRO A 361 14.92 -17.93 10.56
CA PRO A 361 13.93 -18.36 9.59
C PRO A 361 12.69 -17.48 9.69
N VAL A 362 12.08 -17.21 8.53
CA VAL A 362 10.78 -16.53 8.48
C VAL A 362 9.71 -17.52 8.93
N VAL A 363 8.98 -17.18 9.97
CA VAL A 363 7.84 -17.96 10.45
C VAL A 363 6.57 -17.29 9.97
N VAL A 364 5.91 -17.89 8.99
CA VAL A 364 4.64 -17.37 8.44
C VAL A 364 3.52 -17.63 9.46
N PRO A 365 2.83 -16.59 9.98
CA PRO A 365 1.66 -16.76 10.82
C PRO A 365 0.60 -17.61 10.13
N GLU A 366 -0.21 -18.33 10.90
CA GLU A 366 -1.35 -19.06 10.35
C GLU A 366 -2.32 -18.09 9.64
N GLY A 367 -2.81 -18.49 8.46
CA GLY A 367 -3.74 -17.69 7.66
C GLY A 367 -3.10 -16.54 6.88
N ALA A 368 -1.81 -16.22 7.07
CA ALA A 368 -1.18 -15.14 6.31
C ALA A 368 -1.14 -15.41 4.80
N GLU A 369 -1.05 -16.68 4.39
CA GLU A 369 -1.11 -17.12 2.99
C GLU A 369 -2.37 -16.70 2.24
N VAL A 370 -3.42 -16.28 2.95
CA VAL A 370 -4.65 -15.80 2.35
C VAL A 370 -4.40 -14.57 1.45
N LEU A 371 -3.38 -13.76 1.76
CA LEU A 371 -2.97 -12.58 0.97
C LEU A 371 -2.38 -12.92 -0.41
N LEU A 372 -2.31 -14.22 -0.75
CA LEU A 372 -1.88 -14.70 -2.05
C LEU A 372 -2.95 -15.58 -2.72
N GLU A 373 -4.16 -15.73 -2.15
CA GLU A 373 -5.17 -16.61 -2.76
C GLU A 373 -5.76 -16.03 -4.03
N GLY A 374 -6.15 -14.75 -4.02
CA GLY A 374 -6.66 -14.06 -5.19
C GLY A 374 -5.65 -14.02 -6.34
N PRO A 375 -4.41 -13.53 -6.14
CA PRO A 375 -3.43 -13.47 -7.23
C PRO A 375 -2.87 -14.83 -7.64
N LEU A 376 -2.80 -15.82 -6.75
CA LEU A 376 -2.22 -17.15 -7.01
C LEU A 376 -3.21 -18.29 -6.66
N PRO A 377 -4.37 -18.36 -7.34
CA PRO A 377 -5.45 -19.28 -6.98
C PRO A 377 -5.11 -20.76 -7.23
N HIS A 378 -4.15 -21.03 -8.12
CA HIS A 378 -3.72 -22.38 -8.49
C HIS A 378 -2.67 -22.97 -7.55
N LEU A 379 -2.12 -22.18 -6.63
CA LEU A 379 -1.14 -22.66 -5.65
C LEU A 379 -1.84 -23.11 -4.37
N SER A 380 -1.35 -24.19 -3.78
CA SER A 380 -1.73 -24.62 -2.43
C SER A 380 -1.27 -23.62 -1.37
N ALA A 381 -1.88 -23.65 -0.18
CA ALA A 381 -1.46 -22.87 0.98
C ALA A 381 0.04 -23.06 1.27
N VAL A 382 0.56 -24.29 1.19
CA VAL A 382 1.98 -24.58 1.41
C VAL A 382 2.88 -23.86 0.39
N GLN A 383 2.51 -23.86 -0.89
CA GLN A 383 3.28 -23.17 -1.93
C GLN A 383 3.25 -21.65 -1.76
N ARG A 384 2.10 -21.08 -1.39
CA ARG A 384 1.99 -19.64 -1.08
C ARG A 384 2.88 -19.26 0.11
N ARG A 385 2.89 -20.07 1.18
CA ARG A 385 3.77 -19.87 2.34
C ARG A 385 5.24 -19.97 1.96
N GLN A 386 5.62 -20.89 1.07
CA GLN A 386 7.00 -21.00 0.56
C GLN A 386 7.43 -19.74 -0.21
N LEU A 387 6.54 -19.19 -1.05
CA LEU A 387 6.81 -17.92 -1.74
C LEU A 387 7.08 -16.80 -0.74
N MET A 388 6.20 -16.62 0.25
CA MET A 388 6.38 -15.62 1.31
C MET A 388 7.72 -15.74 2.05
N VAL A 389 8.16 -16.97 2.35
CA VAL A 389 9.47 -17.21 2.97
C VAL A 389 10.61 -16.87 2.03
N SER A 390 10.53 -17.28 0.77
CA SER A 390 11.61 -17.14 -0.22
C SER A 390 11.83 -15.69 -0.68
N THR A 391 10.80 -14.85 -0.62
CA THR A 391 10.87 -13.45 -1.08
C THR A 391 10.99 -12.43 0.05
N ALA A 392 10.82 -12.86 1.30
CA ALA A 392 10.94 -12.00 2.46
C ALA A 392 12.29 -11.27 2.52
N LEU A 393 12.28 -10.07 3.09
CA LEU A 393 13.52 -9.34 3.42
C LEU A 393 14.43 -10.18 4.32
N PRO A 394 15.75 -9.92 4.33
CA PRO A 394 16.58 -10.35 5.45
C PRO A 394 16.13 -9.68 6.76
N GLY A 395 16.41 -10.30 7.90
CA GLY A 395 16.10 -9.73 9.21
C GLY A 395 17.03 -8.56 9.59
N GLY A 396 16.67 -7.84 10.66
CA GLY A 396 17.50 -6.77 11.22
C GLY A 396 17.10 -5.36 10.78
N TYR A 397 16.09 -5.22 9.93
CA TYR A 397 15.53 -3.90 9.62
C TYR A 397 14.64 -3.39 10.77
N PRO A 398 14.45 -2.06 10.89
CA PRO A 398 13.57 -1.47 11.90
C PRO A 398 12.19 -2.13 11.92
N LEU A 399 11.63 -2.29 13.12
CA LEU A 399 10.35 -2.96 13.40
C LEU A 399 10.35 -4.50 13.21
N SER A 400 11.49 -5.14 12.90
CA SER A 400 11.58 -6.60 12.86
C SER A 400 11.23 -7.26 14.20
N GLY A 401 11.39 -6.50 15.30
CA GLY A 401 10.99 -6.90 16.64
C GLY A 401 11.63 -8.21 17.13
N ASN A 402 11.05 -8.77 18.19
CA ASN A 402 11.54 -10.00 18.83
C ASN A 402 10.53 -11.14 18.76
N THR A 403 9.33 -10.91 18.22
CA THR A 403 8.31 -11.95 18.04
C THR A 403 8.29 -12.46 16.60
N PRO A 404 7.89 -13.72 16.36
CA PRO A 404 7.72 -14.25 15.01
C PRO A 404 6.77 -13.40 14.14
N GLU A 405 5.70 -12.88 14.74
CA GLU A 405 4.70 -12.06 14.04
C GLU A 405 5.28 -10.71 13.58
N GLN A 406 6.01 -10.01 14.47
CA GLN A 406 6.73 -8.77 14.12
C GLN A 406 7.72 -9.00 12.98
N ASN A 407 8.50 -10.07 13.12
CA ASN A 407 9.52 -10.42 12.16
C ASN A 407 8.90 -10.71 10.78
N PHE A 408 7.82 -11.48 10.74
CA PHE A 408 7.14 -11.80 9.49
C PHE A 408 6.55 -10.58 8.80
N TRP A 409 5.68 -9.82 9.47
CA TRP A 409 4.96 -8.71 8.82
C TRP A 409 5.91 -7.58 8.38
N GLN A 410 7.01 -7.36 9.10
CA GLN A 410 8.02 -6.40 8.67
C GLN A 410 8.67 -6.82 7.34
N ARG A 411 8.92 -8.13 7.19
CA ARG A 411 9.73 -8.71 6.10
C ARG A 411 8.91 -9.16 4.88
N LEU A 412 7.59 -9.26 5.01
CA LEU A 412 6.68 -9.75 3.96
C LEU A 412 6.72 -8.88 2.70
N ASP A 413 7.18 -9.46 1.59
CA ASP A 413 7.24 -8.83 0.26
C ASP A 413 6.21 -9.49 -0.69
N LEU A 414 4.98 -8.97 -0.67
CA LEU A 414 3.87 -9.48 -1.49
C LEU A 414 4.10 -9.25 -2.99
N SER A 415 4.67 -8.09 -3.36
CA SER A 415 5.00 -7.75 -4.76
C SER A 415 5.99 -8.78 -5.33
N ALA A 416 7.05 -9.11 -4.59
CA ALA A 416 7.99 -10.14 -4.99
C ALA A 416 7.39 -11.56 -4.95
N ALA A 417 6.56 -11.89 -3.96
CA ALA A 417 5.93 -13.22 -3.85
C ALA A 417 5.05 -13.53 -5.08
N VAL A 418 4.20 -12.61 -5.50
CA VAL A 418 3.36 -12.76 -6.69
C VAL A 418 4.21 -12.80 -7.96
N SER A 419 5.16 -11.87 -8.10
CA SER A 419 6.04 -11.82 -9.28
C SER A 419 6.89 -13.09 -9.45
N ALA A 420 7.37 -13.68 -8.36
CA ALA A 420 8.18 -14.90 -8.41
C ALA A 420 7.39 -16.12 -8.93
N ALA A 421 6.10 -16.21 -8.60
CA ALA A 421 5.25 -17.30 -9.07
C ALA A 421 5.02 -17.26 -10.59
N HIS A 422 4.92 -16.07 -11.18
CA HIS A 422 4.70 -15.91 -12.62
C HIS A 422 5.95 -16.14 -13.48
N HIS A 423 7.14 -16.11 -12.89
CA HIS A 423 8.42 -16.34 -13.58
C HIS A 423 9.02 -17.74 -13.33
N GLY A 424 8.40 -18.55 -12.47
CA GLY A 424 8.90 -19.86 -12.06
C GLY A 424 8.17 -21.08 -12.64
N GLY A 425 7.34 -20.88 -13.67
CA GLY A 425 6.53 -21.92 -14.33
C GLY A 425 7.11 -22.42 -15.65
#